data_AF-A0A4D7BBU5-F1
#
_entry.id   AF-A0A4D7BBU5-F1
#
_cell.length_a   1.000
_cell.length_b   1.000
_cell.length_c   1.000
_cell.angle_alpha   90.00
_cell.angle_beta   90.00
_cell.angle_gamma   90.00
#
_symmetry.space_group_name_H-M   'P 1'
#
loop_
_entity.id
_entity.type
_entity.pdbx_description
1 polymer ?
#
loop_
_entity_poly.entity_id
_entity_poly.type
_entity_poly.pdbx_seq_one_letter_code
_entity_poly.pdbx_strand_id
1 'polypeptide(L)'
;MTPMVEARERPLSLSYRRPADTVERAVLEEALDELRLQPQADLAEVGSGIGLGLLSLIFIGPLVLLAAWGLQFATGLSFGTDRTWTIAALLWLAVWGGAGVVRVVAKRARMTAAKRALAADIASEEVVEESWRFVEAIGYQEAEKLPLLYVLHADNGGAVAFEETKLIGRERVPGEAVFSAAPSDAVLVRGAKSGLLVSENYSGPPLPILEIHQLTLPREERPAHGTPLDRPWGAVSPWLTGKGRPSS
;
A
#
# COMPACT_ATOMS: atom_id res chain seq x y z
N MET A 1 3.50 -33.46 -43.27
CA MET A 1 4.42 -33.29 -42.12
C MET A 1 4.19 -31.90 -41.56
N THR A 2 3.31 -31.80 -40.59
CA THR A 2 3.04 -30.55 -39.86
C THR A 2 4.18 -30.36 -38.86
N PRO A 3 4.90 -29.22 -38.85
CA PRO A 3 5.90 -29.00 -37.83
C PRO A 3 5.21 -28.94 -36.47
N MET A 4 5.55 -29.91 -35.62
CA MET A 4 5.18 -29.97 -34.23
C MET A 4 5.91 -28.83 -33.52
N VAL A 5 5.21 -27.71 -33.31
CA VAL A 5 5.69 -26.64 -32.44
C VAL A 5 5.61 -27.20 -31.03
N GLU A 6 6.74 -27.65 -30.50
CA GLU A 6 6.94 -27.84 -29.07
C GLU A 6 6.61 -26.50 -28.39
N ALA A 7 5.40 -26.40 -27.85
CA ALA A 7 5.02 -25.36 -26.92
C ALA A 7 5.96 -25.51 -25.72
N ARG A 8 6.97 -24.63 -25.64
CA ARG A 8 7.87 -24.56 -24.48
C ARG A 8 7.02 -24.20 -23.26
N GLU A 9 6.70 -25.19 -22.42
CA GLU A 9 6.06 -25.06 -21.10
C GLU A 9 6.98 -24.44 -20.03
N ARG A 10 7.92 -23.57 -20.42
CA ARG A 10 8.68 -22.79 -19.44
C ARG A 10 7.93 -21.49 -19.18
N PRO A 11 7.67 -21.12 -17.92
CA PRO A 11 7.20 -19.78 -17.62
C PRO A 11 8.21 -18.80 -18.23
N LEU A 12 7.72 -17.86 -19.02
CA LEU A 12 8.57 -16.84 -19.63
C LEU A 12 8.92 -15.76 -18.61
N SER A 13 8.21 -15.74 -17.49
CA SER A 13 8.53 -14.89 -16.38
C SER A 13 9.83 -15.33 -15.71
N LEU A 14 10.86 -14.49 -15.79
CA LEU A 14 12.23 -14.76 -15.36
C LEU A 14 12.74 -13.60 -14.50
N SER A 15 13.55 -13.91 -13.50
CA SER A 15 14.22 -12.92 -12.65
C SER A 15 15.71 -13.20 -12.62
N TYR A 16 16.53 -12.18 -12.89
CA TYR A 16 17.97 -12.29 -12.74
C TYR A 16 18.59 -10.95 -12.33
N ARG A 17 19.83 -11.01 -11.82
CA ARG A 17 20.59 -9.82 -11.44
C ARG A 17 21.53 -9.40 -12.55
N ARG A 18 21.67 -8.10 -12.74
CA ARG A 18 22.63 -7.51 -13.66
C ARG A 18 23.19 -6.20 -13.13
N PRO A 19 24.30 -5.69 -13.69
CA PRO A 19 24.78 -4.35 -13.39
C PRO A 19 23.71 -3.29 -13.73
N ALA A 20 23.60 -2.28 -12.87
CA ALA A 20 22.78 -1.12 -13.09
C ALA A 20 23.40 -0.23 -14.18
N ASP A 21 22.57 0.33 -15.06
CA ASP A 21 23.03 1.37 -15.97
C ASP A 21 23.10 2.75 -15.27
N THR A 22 23.61 3.76 -15.99
CA THR A 22 23.75 5.12 -15.44
C THR A 22 22.42 5.79 -15.14
N VAL A 23 21.36 5.47 -15.89
CA VAL A 23 20.03 6.08 -15.72
C VAL A 23 19.34 5.46 -14.51
N GLU A 24 19.38 4.14 -14.38
CA GLU A 24 18.87 3.37 -13.26
C GLU A 24 19.53 3.79 -11.94
N ARG A 25 20.84 3.98 -11.97
CA ARG A 25 21.58 4.52 -10.81
C ARG A 25 21.11 5.92 -10.43
N ALA A 26 20.91 6.81 -11.40
CA ALA A 26 20.44 8.16 -11.13
C ALA A 26 19.04 8.16 -10.48
N VAL A 27 18.14 7.28 -10.92
CA VAL A 27 16.80 7.11 -10.32
C VAL A 27 16.89 6.62 -8.86
N LEU A 28 17.79 5.68 -8.56
CA LEU A 28 18.02 5.22 -7.18
C LEU A 28 18.58 6.33 -6.28
N GLU A 29 19.50 7.15 -6.80
CA GLU A 29 20.08 8.30 -6.09
C GLU A 29 19.02 9.38 -5.83
N GLU A 30 18.19 9.69 -6.83
CA GLU A 30 17.07 10.63 -6.71
C GLU A 30 16.06 10.18 -5.64
N ALA A 31 15.66 8.91 -5.66
CA ALA A 31 14.76 8.35 -4.66
C ALA A 31 15.33 8.41 -3.23
N LEU A 32 16.65 8.23 -3.06
CA LEU A 32 17.31 8.38 -1.76
C LEU A 32 17.26 9.83 -1.28
N ASP A 33 17.43 10.80 -2.18
CA ASP A 33 17.40 12.22 -1.87
C ASP A 33 15.99 12.71 -1.50
N GLU A 34 14.94 12.22 -2.19
CA GLU A 34 13.55 12.51 -1.82
C GLU A 34 13.24 12.08 -0.37
N LEU A 35 13.73 10.90 0.05
CA LEU A 35 13.54 10.40 1.43
C LEU A 35 14.26 11.24 2.50
N ARG A 36 15.21 12.12 2.14
CA ARG A 36 15.90 12.99 3.11
C ARG A 36 15.03 14.18 3.55
N LEU A 37 14.03 14.57 2.77
CA LEU A 37 13.23 15.77 2.97
C LEU A 37 11.90 15.51 3.71
N GLN A 38 11.89 15.23 5.03
CA GLN A 38 10.61 15.17 5.78
C GLN A 38 10.68 15.18 7.34
N PRO A 39 11.07 16.28 8.02
CA PRO A 39 11.02 16.33 9.49
C PRO A 39 9.72 16.90 10.11
N GLN A 40 8.91 17.68 9.37
CA GLN A 40 7.78 18.43 9.96
C GLN A 40 6.49 17.61 10.16
N ALA A 41 6.34 16.44 9.53
CA ALA A 41 5.12 15.65 9.59
C ALA A 41 4.90 14.92 10.93
N ASP A 42 5.96 14.72 11.73
CA ASP A 42 5.93 13.86 12.92
C ASP A 42 5.14 14.49 14.09
N LEU A 43 5.20 15.83 14.25
CA LEU A 43 4.49 16.52 15.34
C LEU A 43 2.97 16.57 15.12
N ALA A 44 2.54 16.69 13.86
CA ALA A 44 1.13 16.69 13.50
C ALA A 44 0.47 15.33 13.76
N GLU A 45 1.21 14.23 13.58
CA GLU A 45 0.71 12.86 13.79
C GLU A 45 0.58 12.50 15.27
N VAL A 46 1.50 12.98 16.13
CA VAL A 46 1.34 12.86 17.59
C VAL A 46 0.22 13.76 18.08
N GLY A 47 0.13 14.98 17.55
CA GLY A 47 -0.94 15.93 17.87
C GLY A 47 -2.33 15.41 17.49
N SER A 48 -2.47 14.74 16.35
CA SER A 48 -3.74 14.13 15.93
C SER A 48 -4.14 12.95 16.81
N GLY A 49 -3.18 12.15 17.28
CA GLY A 49 -3.41 11.07 18.25
C GLY A 49 -3.97 11.59 19.58
N ILE A 50 -3.39 12.68 20.12
CA ILE A 50 -3.90 13.35 21.33
C ILE A 50 -5.27 13.99 21.07
N GLY A 51 -5.47 14.60 19.90
CA GLY A 51 -6.75 15.18 19.49
C GLY A 51 -7.89 14.16 19.42
N LEU A 52 -7.62 12.98 18.84
CA LEU A 52 -8.55 11.83 18.84
C LEU A 52 -8.82 11.32 20.26
N GLY A 53 -7.79 11.25 21.10
CA GLY A 53 -7.92 10.91 22.52
C GLY A 53 -8.86 11.87 23.25
N LEU A 54 -8.71 13.18 23.05
CA LEU A 54 -9.59 14.21 23.62
C LEU A 54 -11.02 14.10 23.08
N LEU A 55 -11.18 13.96 21.76
CA LEU A 55 -12.50 13.84 21.13
C LEU A 55 -13.24 12.61 21.67
N SER A 56 -12.57 11.46 21.76
CA SER A 56 -13.15 10.23 22.31
C SER A 56 -13.55 10.39 23.79
N LEU A 57 -12.77 11.13 24.59
CA LEU A 57 -13.08 11.39 25.98
C LEU A 57 -14.37 12.24 26.13
N ILE A 58 -14.63 13.16 25.21
CA ILE A 58 -15.85 13.99 25.21
C ILE A 58 -17.11 13.14 24.98
N PHE A 59 -17.02 12.08 24.19
CA PHE A 59 -18.17 11.19 23.92
C PHE A 59 -18.29 10.04 24.92
N ILE A 60 -17.16 9.39 25.25
CA ILE A 60 -17.15 8.21 26.13
C ILE A 60 -17.17 8.62 27.61
N GLY A 61 -16.53 9.73 27.97
CA GLY A 61 -16.45 10.22 29.34
C GLY A 61 -17.83 10.41 30.00
N PRO A 62 -18.78 11.11 29.38
CA PRO A 62 -20.13 11.24 29.91
C PRO A 62 -20.86 9.91 30.08
N LEU A 63 -20.67 8.96 29.16
CA LEU A 63 -21.27 7.63 29.26
C LEU A 63 -20.71 6.84 30.45
N VAL A 64 -19.39 6.90 30.68
CA VAL A 64 -18.73 6.25 31.82
C VAL A 64 -19.16 6.90 33.13
N LEU A 65 -19.24 8.23 33.18
CA LEU A 65 -19.73 8.95 34.37
C LEU A 65 -21.18 8.62 34.67
N LEU A 66 -22.03 8.52 33.63
CA LEU A 66 -23.44 8.16 33.77
C LEU A 66 -23.60 6.71 34.26
N ALA A 67 -22.79 5.78 33.75
CA ALA A 67 -22.76 4.40 34.23
C ALA A 67 -22.27 4.31 35.69
N ALA A 68 -21.21 5.04 36.05
CA ALA A 68 -20.69 5.10 37.42
C ALA A 68 -21.72 5.68 38.39
N TRP A 69 -22.44 6.73 37.98
CA TRP A 69 -23.54 7.30 38.74
C TRP A 69 -24.68 6.31 38.95
N GLY A 70 -25.10 5.60 37.88
CA GLY A 70 -26.13 4.57 37.97
C GLY A 70 -25.75 3.43 38.90
N LEU A 71 -24.49 2.99 38.85
CA LEU A 71 -23.95 1.97 39.76
C LEU A 71 -23.90 2.47 41.22
N GLN A 72 -23.47 3.71 41.44
CA GLN A 72 -23.44 4.32 42.77
C GLN A 72 -24.85 4.44 43.35
N PHE A 73 -25.83 4.82 42.54
CA PHE A 73 -27.24 4.88 42.95
C PHE A 73 -27.78 3.49 43.33
N ALA A 74 -27.44 2.45 42.56
CA ALA A 74 -27.93 1.09 42.79
C ALA A 74 -27.24 0.37 43.95
N THR A 75 -25.96 0.65 44.21
CA THR A 75 -25.14 -0.12 45.17
C THR A 75 -24.75 0.67 46.42
N GLY A 76 -24.93 1.99 46.43
CA GLY A 76 -24.48 2.88 47.50
C GLY A 76 -22.96 3.05 47.59
N LEU A 77 -22.18 2.41 46.70
CA LEU A 77 -20.72 2.51 46.67
C LEU A 77 -20.29 3.77 45.92
N SER A 78 -19.40 4.56 46.52
CA SER A 78 -18.81 5.74 45.86
C SER A 78 -17.73 5.29 44.87
N PHE A 79 -17.88 5.68 43.60
CA PHE A 79 -16.92 5.36 42.55
C PHE A 79 -16.06 6.58 42.18
N GLY A 80 -14.82 6.56 42.66
CA GLY A 80 -13.77 7.51 42.27
C GLY A 80 -13.84 8.87 42.96
N THR A 81 -12.69 9.54 43.05
CA THR A 81 -12.57 10.96 43.44
C THR A 81 -12.25 11.80 42.20
N ASP A 82 -12.36 13.12 42.28
CA ASP A 82 -11.93 14.03 41.20
C ASP A 82 -10.49 13.74 40.76
N ARG A 83 -9.63 13.36 41.71
CA ARG A 83 -8.24 12.94 41.45
C ARG A 83 -8.16 11.62 40.68
N THR A 84 -9.05 10.67 40.96
CA THR A 84 -9.12 9.39 40.24
C THR A 84 -9.52 9.59 38.79
N TRP A 85 -10.54 10.43 38.54
CA TRP A 85 -11.03 10.70 37.20
C TRP A 85 -10.04 11.50 36.35
N THR A 86 -9.34 12.47 36.95
CA THR A 86 -8.25 13.20 36.28
C THR A 86 -7.08 12.28 35.92
N ILE A 87 -6.67 11.38 36.81
CA ILE A 87 -5.63 10.39 36.50
C ILE A 87 -6.08 9.46 35.37
N ALA A 88 -7.33 8.98 35.38
CA ALA A 88 -7.88 8.13 34.32
C ALA A 88 -7.90 8.86 32.96
N ALA A 89 -8.30 10.13 32.93
CA ALA A 89 -8.26 10.95 31.72
C ALA A 89 -6.84 11.15 31.20
N LEU A 90 -5.86 11.40 32.08
CA LEU A 90 -4.46 11.52 31.70
C LEU A 90 -3.89 10.21 31.15
N LEU A 91 -4.22 9.07 31.76
CA LEU A 91 -3.83 7.75 31.25
C LEU A 91 -4.49 7.45 29.90
N TRP A 92 -5.75 7.82 29.72
CA TRP A 92 -6.45 7.70 28.43
C TRP A 92 -5.74 8.49 27.33
N LEU A 93 -5.44 9.76 27.60
CA LEU A 93 -4.69 10.60 26.66
C LEU A 93 -3.27 10.07 26.42
N ALA A 94 -2.61 9.52 27.43
CA ALA A 94 -1.30 8.90 27.28
C ALA A 94 -1.34 7.64 26.40
N VAL A 95 -2.39 6.83 26.47
CA VAL A 95 -2.58 5.67 25.59
C VAL A 95 -2.78 6.11 24.13
N TRP A 96 -3.66 7.09 23.89
CA TRP A 96 -3.91 7.60 22.54
C TRP A 96 -2.73 8.38 21.96
N GLY A 97 -2.07 9.22 22.75
CA GLY A 97 -0.84 9.91 22.37
C GLY A 97 0.33 8.92 22.16
N GLY A 98 0.44 7.90 23.01
CA GLY A 98 1.42 6.83 22.89
C GLY A 98 1.25 6.02 21.60
N ALA A 99 0.01 5.72 21.19
CA ALA A 99 -0.26 5.08 19.91
C ALA A 99 0.22 5.93 18.71
N GLY A 100 0.05 7.26 18.78
CA GLY A 100 0.61 8.21 17.80
C GLY A 100 2.13 8.16 17.74
N VAL A 101 2.80 8.16 18.90
CA VAL A 101 4.27 8.02 18.99
C VAL A 101 4.74 6.70 18.39
N VAL A 102 4.07 5.59 18.68
CA VAL A 102 4.40 4.26 18.12
C VAL A 102 4.31 4.28 16.60
N ARG A 103 3.28 4.92 16.02
CA ARG A 103 3.15 5.07 14.57
C ARG A 103 4.30 5.88 13.96
N VAL A 104 4.67 7.01 14.58
CA VAL A 104 5.80 7.83 14.14
C VAL A 104 7.11 7.06 14.22
N VAL A 105 7.36 6.31 15.30
CA VAL A 105 8.56 5.47 15.44
C VAL A 105 8.57 4.37 14.38
N ALA A 106 7.43 3.70 14.16
CA ALA A 106 7.32 2.68 13.12
C ALA A 106 7.57 3.27 11.72
N LYS A 107 7.02 4.45 11.42
CA LYS A 107 7.25 5.17 10.17
C LYS A 107 8.72 5.54 9.99
N ARG A 108 9.37 6.10 11.03
CA ARG A 108 10.81 6.40 11.02
C ARG A 108 11.67 5.16 10.85
N ALA A 109 11.31 4.05 11.50
CA ALA A 109 12.01 2.79 11.35
C ALA A 109 11.91 2.27 9.91
N ARG A 110 10.72 2.29 9.31
CA ARG A 110 10.50 1.96 7.89
C ARG A 110 11.30 2.86 6.96
N MET A 111 11.28 4.17 7.19
CA MET A 111 12.04 5.13 6.37
C MET A 111 13.55 4.92 6.50
N THR A 112 14.04 4.62 7.70
CA THR A 112 15.46 4.31 7.92
C THR A 112 15.86 3.01 7.24
N ALA A 113 14.99 1.99 7.29
CA ALA A 113 15.20 0.73 6.58
C ALA A 113 15.22 0.95 5.06
N ALA A 114 14.28 1.73 4.52
CA ALA A 114 14.24 2.09 3.10
C ALA A 114 15.51 2.84 2.66
N LYS A 115 15.97 3.83 3.44
CA LYS A 115 17.24 4.55 3.20
C LYS A 115 18.44 3.60 3.16
N ARG A 116 18.50 2.65 4.10
CA ARG A 116 19.58 1.65 4.13
C ARG A 116 19.51 0.71 2.94
N ALA A 117 18.31 0.29 2.54
CA ALA A 117 18.11 -0.58 1.38
C ALA A 117 18.52 0.12 0.08
N LEU A 118 18.12 1.38 -0.13
CA LEU A 118 18.52 2.18 -1.30
C LEU A 118 20.02 2.47 -1.32
N ALA A 119 20.62 2.81 -0.17
CA ALA A 119 22.06 3.00 -0.09
C ALA A 119 22.82 1.69 -0.41
N ALA A 120 22.28 0.54 -0.01
CA ALA A 120 22.85 -0.76 -0.35
C ALA A 120 22.71 -1.08 -1.84
N ASP A 121 21.59 -0.72 -2.47
CA ASP A 121 21.39 -0.88 -3.92
C ASP A 121 22.42 -0.05 -4.71
N ILE A 122 22.55 1.24 -4.38
CA ILE A 122 23.53 2.15 -5.01
C ILE A 122 24.97 1.62 -4.82
N ALA A 123 25.30 1.13 -3.63
CA ALA A 123 26.63 0.59 -3.34
C ALA A 123 26.90 -0.75 -4.05
N SER A 124 25.86 -1.55 -4.28
CA SER A 124 26.01 -2.84 -4.97
C SER A 124 26.14 -2.70 -6.48
N GLU A 125 25.67 -1.59 -7.05
CA GLU A 125 25.60 -1.34 -8.49
C GLU A 125 24.85 -2.46 -9.26
N GLU A 126 23.96 -3.18 -8.57
CA GLU A 126 23.16 -4.28 -9.11
C GLU A 126 21.67 -3.92 -9.10
N VAL A 127 20.98 -4.35 -10.17
CA VAL A 127 19.52 -4.34 -10.27
C VAL A 127 19.01 -5.75 -10.53
N VAL A 128 17.75 -5.98 -10.18
CA VAL A 128 17.00 -7.18 -10.55
C VAL A 128 16.12 -6.83 -11.74
N GLU A 129 16.32 -7.54 -12.84
CA GLU A 129 15.45 -7.47 -14.00
C GLU A 129 14.44 -8.62 -13.94
N GLU A 130 13.16 -8.27 -13.97
CA GLU A 130 12.03 -9.20 -13.92
C GLU A 130 11.27 -9.12 -15.23
N SER A 131 11.34 -10.19 -16.01
CA SER A 131 10.43 -10.40 -17.15
C SER A 131 9.12 -10.97 -16.63
N TRP A 132 8.01 -10.43 -17.08
CA TRP A 132 6.66 -10.83 -16.71
C TRP A 132 5.84 -11.06 -17.98
N ARG A 133 5.17 -12.20 -18.05
CA ARG A 133 4.15 -12.48 -19.06
C ARG A 133 2.80 -12.64 -18.38
N PHE A 134 1.92 -11.69 -18.62
CA PHE A 134 0.58 -11.64 -18.06
C PHE A 134 -0.42 -12.39 -18.93
N VAL A 135 -1.32 -13.12 -18.29
CA VAL A 135 -2.35 -13.95 -18.94
C VAL A 135 -3.76 -13.45 -18.68
N GLU A 136 -3.96 -12.72 -17.57
CA GLU A 136 -5.27 -12.24 -17.15
C GLU A 136 -5.14 -10.88 -16.48
N ALA A 137 -6.13 -10.01 -16.71
CA ALA A 137 -6.18 -8.66 -16.18
C ALA A 137 -7.55 -8.37 -15.53
N ILE A 138 -7.52 -7.86 -14.31
CA ILE A 138 -8.71 -7.38 -13.59
C ILE A 138 -8.54 -5.90 -13.27
N GLY A 139 -9.58 -5.12 -13.54
CA GLY A 139 -9.64 -3.70 -13.18
C GLY A 139 -10.31 -3.48 -11.83
N TYR A 140 -9.80 -2.53 -11.06
CA TYR A 140 -10.43 -2.05 -9.82
C TYR A 140 -10.57 -0.53 -9.86
N GLN A 141 -11.75 -0.01 -9.54
CA GLN A 141 -12.05 1.41 -9.58
C GLN A 141 -12.78 1.88 -8.32
N GLU A 142 -12.47 3.06 -7.82
CA GLU A 142 -13.39 3.73 -6.89
C GLU A 142 -14.71 4.04 -7.60
N ALA A 143 -15.84 3.92 -6.91
CA ALA A 143 -17.19 3.96 -7.49
C ALA A 143 -17.47 5.17 -8.42
N GLU A 144 -16.76 6.30 -8.22
CA GLU A 144 -16.95 7.52 -8.99
C GLU A 144 -15.63 8.19 -9.42
N LYS A 145 -14.46 7.56 -9.22
CA LYS A 145 -13.16 8.19 -9.51
C LYS A 145 -12.31 7.30 -10.43
N LEU A 146 -12.00 7.85 -11.60
CA LEU A 146 -10.81 7.47 -12.37
C LEU A 146 -9.57 7.89 -11.53
N PRO A 147 -8.47 7.14 -11.52
CA PRO A 147 -8.07 6.08 -12.48
C PRO A 147 -8.23 4.63 -11.98
N LEU A 148 -8.13 3.68 -12.93
CA LEU A 148 -8.16 2.24 -12.64
C LEU A 148 -6.86 1.74 -12.00
N LEU A 149 -6.99 0.81 -11.06
CA LEU A 149 -5.92 -0.06 -10.60
C LEU A 149 -6.05 -1.40 -11.35
N TYR A 150 -5.06 -1.73 -12.16
CA TYR A 150 -4.96 -3.02 -12.81
C TYR A 150 -4.23 -4.01 -11.92
N VAL A 151 -4.80 -5.21 -11.80
CA VAL A 151 -4.09 -6.37 -11.25
C VAL A 151 -3.94 -7.38 -12.36
N LEU A 152 -2.68 -7.69 -12.69
CA LEU A 152 -2.33 -8.59 -13.77
C LEU A 152 -1.78 -9.89 -13.20
N HIS A 153 -2.36 -11.01 -13.62
CA HIS A 153 -1.91 -12.35 -13.26
C HIS A 153 -0.93 -12.85 -14.31
N ALA A 154 0.22 -13.35 -13.86
CA ALA A 154 1.29 -13.85 -14.71
C ALA A 154 1.23 -15.36 -14.89
N ASP A 155 1.87 -15.85 -15.97
CA ASP A 155 1.97 -17.27 -16.29
C ASP A 155 2.69 -18.12 -15.22
N ASN A 156 3.51 -17.47 -14.38
CA ASN A 156 4.19 -18.08 -13.24
C ASN A 156 3.34 -18.11 -11.95
N GLY A 157 2.08 -17.69 -12.00
CA GLY A 157 1.16 -17.63 -10.85
C GLY A 157 1.34 -16.39 -9.95
N GLY A 158 2.31 -15.53 -10.24
CA GLY A 158 2.48 -14.24 -9.58
C GLY A 158 1.45 -13.21 -10.07
N ALA A 159 1.25 -12.14 -9.31
CA ALA A 159 0.42 -11.02 -9.73
C ALA A 159 1.15 -9.69 -9.53
N VAL A 160 0.89 -8.71 -10.39
CA VAL A 160 1.50 -7.38 -10.30
C VAL A 160 0.41 -6.32 -10.43
N ALA A 161 0.49 -5.27 -9.61
CA ALA A 161 -0.43 -4.15 -9.64
C ALA A 161 0.12 -3.00 -10.48
N PHE A 162 -0.71 -2.40 -11.32
CA PHE A 162 -0.37 -1.23 -12.14
C PHE A 162 -1.44 -0.16 -12.04
N GLU A 163 -1.02 1.06 -11.75
CA GLU A 163 -1.89 2.24 -11.89
C GLU A 163 -2.06 2.63 -13.36
N GLU A 164 -3.31 2.81 -13.79
CA GLU A 164 -3.66 3.20 -15.15
C GLU A 164 -3.01 4.53 -15.58
N THR A 165 -2.98 5.51 -14.69
CA THR A 165 -2.39 6.84 -14.96
C THR A 165 -0.94 6.76 -15.38
N LYS A 166 -0.19 5.82 -14.80
CA LYS A 166 1.22 5.61 -15.11
C LYS A 166 1.38 4.88 -16.45
N LEU A 167 0.54 3.88 -16.73
CA LEU A 167 0.54 3.17 -18.00
C LEU A 167 0.15 4.06 -19.19
N ILE A 168 -0.86 4.92 -19.01
CA ILE A 168 -1.36 5.82 -20.06
C ILE A 168 -0.55 7.14 -20.10
N GLY A 169 0.16 7.48 -19.02
CA GLY A 169 0.89 8.74 -18.87
C GLY A 169 0.00 9.96 -18.59
N ARG A 170 -1.30 9.75 -18.36
CA ARG A 170 -2.27 10.81 -18.03
C ARG A 170 -3.47 10.28 -17.27
N GLU A 171 -4.18 11.16 -16.59
CA GLU A 171 -5.51 10.89 -16.06
C GLU A 171 -6.54 10.82 -17.19
N ARG A 172 -7.56 9.99 -16.99
CA ARG A 172 -8.70 9.88 -17.90
C ARG A 172 -9.70 10.99 -17.68
N VAL A 173 -10.34 11.40 -18.76
CA VAL A 173 -11.43 12.37 -18.70
C VAL A 173 -12.73 11.63 -18.36
N PRO A 174 -13.61 12.19 -17.51
CA PRO A 174 -14.93 11.62 -17.29
C PRO A 174 -15.69 11.39 -18.60
N GLY A 175 -16.21 10.18 -18.79
CA GLY A 175 -16.93 9.78 -20.02
C GLY A 175 -16.03 9.27 -21.16
N GLU A 176 -14.71 9.25 -20.99
CA GLU A 176 -13.80 8.59 -21.93
C GLU A 176 -14.06 7.07 -21.96
N ALA A 177 -14.06 6.47 -23.16
CA ALA A 177 -14.27 5.04 -23.30
C ALA A 177 -13.13 4.25 -22.62
N VAL A 178 -13.50 3.21 -21.88
CA VAL A 178 -12.55 2.39 -21.14
C VAL A 178 -11.89 1.39 -22.09
N PHE A 179 -10.72 1.75 -22.62
CA PHE A 179 -9.85 0.81 -23.32
C PHE A 179 -8.86 0.19 -22.33
N SER A 180 -8.55 -1.09 -22.44
CA SER A 180 -7.54 -1.66 -21.56
C SER A 180 -6.16 -1.15 -21.92
N ALA A 181 -5.45 -0.61 -20.93
CA ALA A 181 -4.02 -0.31 -21.01
C ALA A 181 -3.17 -1.40 -20.35
N ALA A 182 -3.78 -2.51 -19.90
CA ALA A 182 -3.09 -3.60 -19.23
C ALA A 182 -2.05 -4.24 -20.16
N PRO A 183 -0.73 -4.18 -19.85
CA PRO A 183 0.28 -4.83 -20.66
C PRO A 183 0.11 -6.35 -20.64
N SER A 184 0.42 -7.02 -21.76
CA SER A 184 0.55 -8.49 -21.78
C SER A 184 1.94 -8.95 -21.41
N ASP A 185 2.98 -8.19 -21.78
CA ASP A 185 4.35 -8.47 -21.37
C ASP A 185 4.95 -7.21 -20.73
N ALA A 186 5.72 -7.39 -19.66
CA ALA A 186 6.44 -6.31 -19.01
C ALA A 186 7.84 -6.75 -18.59
N VAL A 187 8.81 -5.86 -18.72
CA VAL A 187 10.12 -5.96 -18.08
C VAL A 187 10.19 -4.89 -17.01
N LEU A 188 10.29 -5.32 -15.76
CA LEU A 188 10.35 -4.45 -14.59
C LEU A 188 11.75 -4.56 -13.99
N VAL A 189 12.44 -3.43 -13.86
CA VAL A 189 13.78 -3.37 -13.27
C VAL A 189 13.68 -2.76 -11.88
N ARG A 190 14.29 -3.42 -10.89
CA ARG A 190 14.22 -3.00 -9.49
C ARG A 190 15.56 -2.93 -8.80
N GLY A 191 15.63 -2.11 -7.75
CA GLY A 191 16.69 -2.21 -6.75
C GLY A 191 16.66 -3.57 -6.05
N ALA A 192 17.81 -4.25 -5.98
CA ALA A 192 17.89 -5.64 -5.52
C ALA A 192 17.53 -5.83 -4.02
N LYS A 193 17.68 -4.79 -3.20
CA LYS A 193 17.40 -4.77 -1.76
C LYS A 193 16.18 -3.95 -1.42
N SER A 194 16.01 -2.79 -2.05
CA SER A 194 14.86 -1.92 -1.79
C SER A 194 13.58 -2.42 -2.46
N GLY A 195 13.69 -3.17 -3.56
CA GLY A 195 12.55 -3.53 -4.39
C GLY A 195 11.92 -2.35 -5.13
N LEU A 196 12.55 -1.16 -5.08
CA LEU A 196 12.08 0.04 -5.75
C LEU A 196 12.05 -0.20 -7.25
N LEU A 197 10.93 0.12 -7.91
CA LEU A 197 10.82 0.08 -9.36
C LEU A 197 11.63 1.24 -9.96
N VAL A 198 12.60 0.91 -10.81
CA VAL A 198 13.57 1.85 -11.39
C VAL A 198 13.27 2.11 -12.86
N SER A 199 12.93 1.06 -13.60
CA SER A 199 12.62 1.13 -15.02
C SER A 199 11.54 0.11 -15.35
N GLU A 200 10.76 0.42 -16.38
CA GLU A 200 9.66 -0.40 -16.85
C GLU A 200 9.60 -0.33 -18.38
N ASN A 201 9.37 -1.46 -19.01
CA ASN A 201 9.16 -1.56 -20.45
C ASN A 201 7.99 -2.52 -20.71
N TYR A 202 7.05 -2.07 -21.53
CA TYR A 202 5.81 -2.78 -21.82
C TYR A 202 5.77 -3.20 -23.28
N SER A 203 5.36 -4.44 -23.55
CA SER A 203 5.25 -4.96 -24.90
C SER A 203 4.04 -5.88 -25.08
N GLY A 204 3.76 -6.19 -26.34
CA GLY A 204 2.63 -7.04 -26.72
C GLY A 204 1.29 -6.29 -26.81
N PRO A 205 0.23 -6.96 -27.29
CA PRO A 205 -1.10 -6.38 -27.33
C PRO A 205 -1.66 -6.22 -25.91
N PRO A 206 -2.46 -5.18 -25.62
CA PRO A 206 -3.04 -5.01 -24.29
C PRO A 206 -4.01 -6.17 -23.96
N LEU A 207 -3.97 -6.63 -22.72
CA LEU A 207 -4.89 -7.66 -22.24
C LEU A 207 -6.31 -7.11 -22.14
N PRO A 208 -7.34 -7.87 -22.52
CA PRO A 208 -8.72 -7.46 -22.30
C PRO A 208 -9.01 -7.42 -20.79
N ILE A 209 -9.70 -6.37 -20.34
CA ILE A 209 -10.25 -6.32 -18.98
C ILE A 209 -11.61 -6.99 -19.03
N LEU A 210 -11.73 -8.14 -18.36
CA LEU A 210 -12.97 -8.91 -18.34
C LEU A 210 -13.97 -8.29 -17.36
N GLU A 211 -13.49 -7.81 -16.21
CA GLU A 211 -14.32 -7.28 -15.14
C GLU A 211 -13.66 -6.07 -14.47
N ILE A 212 -14.49 -5.09 -14.09
CA ILE A 212 -14.10 -3.94 -13.27
C ILE A 212 -14.85 -4.02 -11.95
N HIS A 213 -14.11 -4.15 -10.85
CA HIS A 213 -14.67 -4.21 -9.51
C HIS A 213 -14.54 -2.88 -8.78
N GLN A 214 -15.40 -2.68 -7.78
CA GLN A 214 -15.29 -1.53 -6.89
C GLN A 214 -14.10 -1.70 -5.92
N LEU A 215 -13.17 -0.76 -5.96
CA LEU A 215 -12.05 -0.63 -5.04
C LEU A 215 -12.53 0.07 -3.76
N THR A 216 -12.42 -0.61 -2.62
CA THR A 216 -12.80 -0.04 -1.31
C THR A 216 -11.59 0.23 -0.42
N LEU A 217 -10.43 -0.31 -0.79
CA LEU A 217 -9.19 -0.14 -0.05
C LEU A 217 -8.73 1.35 -0.06
N PRO A 218 -8.36 1.94 1.10
CA PRO A 218 -7.79 3.29 1.18
C PRO A 218 -6.55 3.45 0.30
N ARG A 219 -6.31 4.65 -0.22
CA ARG A 219 -5.22 4.90 -1.18
C ARG A 219 -3.85 4.57 -0.61
N GLU A 220 -3.66 4.79 0.69
CA GLU A 220 -2.43 4.54 1.43
C GLU A 220 -2.12 3.05 1.62
N GLU A 221 -3.14 2.19 1.50
CA GLU A 221 -3.03 0.74 1.65
C GLU A 221 -2.96 0.00 0.31
N ARG A 222 -3.11 0.73 -0.81
CA ARG A 222 -3.05 0.15 -2.15
C ARG A 222 -1.63 -0.26 -2.52
N PRO A 223 -1.47 -1.33 -3.31
CA PRO A 223 -0.17 -1.64 -3.87
C PRO A 223 0.26 -0.51 -4.81
N ALA A 224 1.54 -0.13 -4.74
CA ALA A 224 2.09 0.88 -5.63
C ALA A 224 2.19 0.34 -7.06
N HIS A 225 2.32 1.26 -8.03
CA HIS A 225 2.50 0.91 -9.43
C HIS A 225 3.70 -0.04 -9.63
N GLY A 226 3.49 -1.04 -10.48
CA GLY A 226 4.44 -2.10 -10.78
C GLY A 226 4.84 -2.91 -9.55
N THR A 227 4.02 -3.04 -8.50
CA THR A 227 4.40 -3.83 -7.31
C THR A 227 3.93 -5.29 -7.44
N PRO A 228 4.83 -6.29 -7.29
CA PRO A 228 4.44 -7.69 -7.19
C PRO A 228 3.62 -7.92 -5.91
N LEU A 229 2.53 -8.68 -6.04
CA LEU A 229 1.62 -8.96 -4.94
C LEU A 229 2.02 -10.25 -4.24
N ASP A 230 2.26 -10.15 -2.92
CA ASP A 230 2.51 -11.29 -2.05
C ASP A 230 1.20 -11.97 -1.59
N ARG A 231 0.29 -12.18 -2.54
CA ARG A 231 -1.02 -12.82 -2.28
C ARG A 231 -1.37 -13.75 -3.44
N PRO A 232 -1.97 -14.92 -3.15
CA PRO A 232 -2.46 -15.79 -4.20
C PRO A 232 -3.59 -15.09 -4.97
N TRP A 233 -3.68 -15.34 -6.28
CA TRP A 233 -4.63 -14.70 -7.19
C TRP A 233 -6.06 -14.62 -6.65
N GLY A 234 -6.59 -15.75 -6.16
CA GLY A 234 -7.95 -15.82 -5.60
C GLY A 234 -8.19 -15.00 -4.33
N ALA A 235 -7.13 -14.55 -3.64
CA ALA A 235 -7.24 -13.71 -2.45
C ALA A 235 -7.09 -12.20 -2.75
N VAL A 236 -6.74 -11.82 -3.98
CA VAL A 236 -6.53 -10.41 -4.35
C VAL A 236 -7.85 -9.63 -4.35
N SER A 237 -8.90 -10.17 -5.00
CA SER A 237 -10.20 -9.49 -5.07
C SER A 237 -10.85 -9.29 -3.70
N PRO A 238 -10.94 -10.30 -2.80
CA PRO A 238 -11.39 -10.12 -1.42
C PRO A 238 -10.64 -9.02 -0.66
N TRP A 239 -9.33 -8.92 -0.86
CA TRP A 239 -8.49 -7.93 -0.20
C TRP A 239 -8.76 -6.50 -0.71
N LEU A 240 -8.81 -6.30 -2.03
CA LEU A 240 -9.00 -4.97 -2.64
C LEU A 240 -10.44 -4.45 -2.49
N THR A 241 -11.41 -5.35 -2.46
CA THR A 241 -12.84 -5.01 -2.30
C THR A 241 -13.29 -4.99 -0.84
N GLY A 242 -12.44 -5.38 0.11
CA GLY A 242 -12.77 -5.43 1.53
C GLY A 242 -13.74 -6.55 1.92
N LYS A 243 -14.14 -7.42 0.96
CA LYS A 243 -14.91 -8.64 1.21
C LYS A 243 -14.05 -9.67 1.93
N GLY A 244 -13.83 -9.48 3.23
CA GLY A 244 -12.98 -10.34 4.05
C GLY A 244 -12.43 -9.70 5.32
N ARG A 245 -12.59 -8.37 5.49
CA ARG A 245 -12.40 -7.73 6.80
C ARG A 245 -13.65 -8.00 7.65
N PRO A 246 -13.54 -8.58 8.86
CA PRO A 246 -14.64 -8.54 9.80
C PRO A 246 -14.94 -7.06 10.07
N SER A 247 -16.20 -6.68 9.90
CA SER A 247 -16.71 -5.36 10.28
C SER A 247 -16.38 -5.14 11.76
N SER A 248 -15.39 -4.29 12.04
CA SER A 248 -15.06 -3.81 13.39
C SER A 248 -15.89 -2.59 13.72
#